data_AF-A0AAE4BM25-F1
#
_entry.id   AF-A0AAE4BM25-F1
#
_cell.length_a   1.000
_cell.length_b   1.000
_cell.length_c   1.000
_cell.angle_alpha   90.00
_cell.angle_beta   90.00
_cell.angle_gamma   90.00
#
_symmetry.space_group_name_H-M   'P 1'
#
loop_
_entity.id
_entity.type
_entity.pdbx_description
1 polymer ?
#
loop_
_entity_poly.entity_id
_entity_poly.type
_entity_poly.pdbx_seq_one_letter_code
_entity_poly.pdbx_strand_id
1 'polypeptide(L)'
;MTSPDVTAAFLRQFPPHHTAPVPAEVLDRYAERLPEPVLALWRAGGFGTYGGGLLEVIDPGEYQEILDGWLGLRDASQTRIPFLRSAFGVLFYWRRLGEQQPDGTYEAYDVAYLNPHDSYSDVSAWDAEAFFGGLTAPGAEDEYDPFRLWPDVQGRAPAELRPGVMYGFTLALRLGGEWEAANLSLTPARAHLLLLLSLAAADDEDEDVQTPTEFRDREAALRADLSATADPAARATLHGRLVRLLERAPQDAAAEDARWSTEQLGSRLCAEYAHLYALDPQPQWLYGQADTLRTYLGDFSAAAALYGALLADGHDPNRARQGLIRCAQFADDHAAVVAHASALLATDASSAGPRLDLARAQQALGAYGDALTHYQFLGHLLYRSDYPLVMRGWAECLILLGDASGAEALVTAHARQALFEQGRVEVLKAGVKAFSAFGDPEVALRFQEQVVQIIHTWDADDEPAEVTLNLYVLAHLRRRAGRHAGALEAVRELLARPDGQRSQYYCLQGNLLAAAGHRREARVSFARARELDPGAPPPARGFLARLFRR
;
A
#
# COMPACT_ATOMS: atom_id res chain seq x y z
N MET A 1 16.11 -4.59 -20.72
CA MET A 1 16.86 -5.85 -20.94
C MET A 1 16.18 -6.54 -22.10
N THR A 2 16.89 -7.17 -23.04
CA THR A 2 16.23 -7.75 -24.22
C THR A 2 15.46 -9.05 -23.88
N SER A 3 14.40 -9.39 -24.64
CA SER A 3 13.59 -10.62 -24.48
C SER A 3 14.34 -11.93 -24.13
N PRO A 4 15.50 -12.26 -24.74
CA PRO A 4 16.29 -13.45 -24.36
C PRO A 4 16.84 -13.39 -22.92
N ASP A 5 17.20 -12.19 -22.44
CA ASP A 5 17.82 -12.00 -21.12
C ASP A 5 16.81 -12.19 -19.98
N VAL A 6 15.58 -11.69 -20.15
CA VAL A 6 14.50 -11.83 -19.14
C VAL A 6 13.99 -13.27 -19.07
N THR A 7 13.89 -13.96 -20.22
CA THR A 7 13.52 -15.38 -20.27
C THR A 7 14.54 -16.24 -19.54
N ALA A 8 15.83 -16.01 -19.80
CA ALA A 8 16.90 -16.74 -19.11
C ALA A 8 16.93 -16.43 -17.60
N ALA A 9 16.61 -15.20 -17.19
CA ALA A 9 16.49 -14.85 -15.77
C ALA A 9 15.34 -15.59 -15.10
N PHE A 10 14.16 -15.62 -15.74
CA PHE A 10 13.00 -16.36 -15.25
C PHE A 10 13.33 -17.85 -15.08
N LEU A 11 13.90 -18.50 -16.09
CA LEU A 11 14.24 -19.94 -16.03
C LEU A 11 15.32 -20.26 -15.00
N ARG A 12 16.20 -19.31 -14.66
CA ARG A 12 17.17 -19.49 -13.56
C ARG A 12 16.51 -19.37 -12.19
N GLN A 13 15.63 -18.39 -12.01
CA GLN A 13 14.94 -18.15 -10.75
C GLN A 13 13.88 -19.22 -10.48
N PHE A 14 13.15 -19.62 -11.51
CA PHE A 14 12.08 -20.61 -11.48
C PHE A 14 12.40 -21.73 -12.48
N PRO A 15 13.23 -22.73 -12.10
CA PRO A 15 13.57 -23.83 -12.99
C PRO A 15 12.34 -24.62 -13.42
N PRO A 16 12.29 -25.12 -14.68
CA PRO A 16 11.21 -26.01 -15.12
C PRO A 16 11.27 -27.35 -14.39
N HIS A 17 10.12 -27.87 -13.97
CA HIS A 17 10.01 -29.17 -13.27
C HIS A 17 9.16 -30.18 -14.05
N HIS A 18 7.86 -29.92 -14.20
CA HIS A 18 6.94 -30.79 -14.96
C HIS A 18 6.43 -30.04 -16.17
N THR A 19 7.32 -29.84 -17.15
CA THR A 19 6.96 -29.13 -18.38
C THR A 19 6.88 -30.06 -19.58
N ALA A 20 6.03 -29.69 -20.54
CA ALA A 20 5.91 -30.29 -21.85
C ALA A 20 6.12 -29.21 -22.93
N PRO A 21 6.78 -29.54 -24.06
CA PRO A 21 6.93 -28.58 -25.15
C PRO A 21 5.57 -28.05 -25.63
N VAL A 22 5.50 -26.75 -25.90
CA VAL A 22 4.29 -26.15 -26.49
C VAL A 22 4.14 -26.64 -27.95
N PRO A 23 2.99 -27.18 -28.35
CA PRO A 23 2.75 -27.58 -29.74
C PRO A 23 2.91 -26.42 -30.72
N ALA A 24 3.43 -26.70 -31.92
CA ALA A 24 3.67 -25.67 -32.93
C ALA A 24 2.37 -24.94 -33.31
N GLU A 25 1.25 -25.67 -33.37
CA GLU A 25 -0.06 -25.12 -33.67
C GLU A 25 -0.55 -24.12 -32.62
N VAL A 26 -0.11 -24.28 -31.36
CA VAL A 26 -0.42 -23.34 -30.27
C VAL A 26 0.49 -22.12 -30.36
N LEU A 27 1.79 -22.30 -30.63
CA LEU A 27 2.72 -21.18 -30.86
C LEU A 27 2.25 -20.30 -32.03
N ASP A 28 1.85 -20.90 -33.15
CA ASP A 28 1.37 -20.18 -34.33
C ASP A 28 0.06 -19.43 -34.03
N ARG A 29 -0.85 -20.04 -33.24
CA ARG A 29 -2.12 -19.41 -32.84
C ARG A 29 -1.91 -18.13 -32.03
N TYR A 30 -0.86 -18.07 -31.21
CA TYR A 30 -0.59 -16.95 -30.30
C TYR A 30 0.57 -16.04 -30.74
N ALA A 31 1.25 -16.34 -31.84
CA ALA A 31 2.44 -15.61 -32.31
C ALA A 31 2.23 -14.10 -32.47
N GLU A 32 1.06 -13.70 -33.00
CA GLU A 32 0.69 -12.28 -33.17
C GLU A 32 -0.20 -11.77 -32.04
N ARG A 33 -0.43 -12.57 -30.99
CA ARG A 33 -1.39 -12.30 -29.90
C ARG A 33 -0.72 -12.02 -28.56
N LEU A 34 0.38 -12.71 -28.28
CA LEU A 34 1.20 -12.57 -27.09
C LEU A 34 2.53 -11.88 -27.41
N PRO A 35 3.13 -11.17 -26.43
CA PRO A 35 4.41 -10.49 -26.64
C PRO A 35 5.57 -11.50 -26.68
N GLU A 36 6.64 -11.14 -27.39
CA GLU A 36 7.78 -12.04 -27.63
C GLU A 36 8.40 -12.63 -26.35
N PRO A 37 8.55 -11.92 -25.21
CA PRO A 37 9.04 -12.55 -23.97
C PRO A 37 8.20 -13.75 -23.49
N VAL A 38 6.88 -13.71 -23.67
CA VAL A 38 6.00 -14.84 -23.31
C VAL A 38 6.21 -16.01 -24.28
N LEU A 39 6.28 -15.72 -25.59
CA LEU A 39 6.53 -16.73 -26.61
C LEU A 39 7.95 -17.34 -26.49
N ALA A 40 8.94 -16.55 -26.12
CA ALA A 40 10.29 -17.00 -25.85
C ALA A 40 10.32 -17.96 -24.65
N LEU A 41 9.60 -17.64 -23.56
CA LEU A 41 9.43 -18.55 -22.43
C LEU A 41 8.75 -19.86 -22.85
N TRP A 42 7.68 -19.80 -23.65
CA TRP A 42 6.99 -21.00 -24.14
C TRP A 42 7.90 -21.90 -24.98
N ARG A 43 8.71 -21.33 -25.88
CA ARG A 43 9.67 -22.09 -26.70
C ARG A 43 10.80 -22.69 -25.87
N ALA A 44 11.26 -21.98 -24.84
CA ALA A 44 12.42 -22.40 -24.04
C ALA A 44 12.04 -23.38 -22.91
N GLY A 45 10.90 -23.17 -22.26
CA GLY A 45 10.49 -23.89 -21.05
C GLY A 45 9.29 -24.81 -21.21
N GLY A 46 8.38 -24.54 -22.15
CA GLY A 46 7.15 -25.31 -22.35
C GLY A 46 5.98 -24.91 -21.43
N PHE A 47 4.85 -25.60 -21.56
CA PHE A 47 3.74 -25.53 -20.59
C PHE A 47 4.02 -26.43 -19.39
N GLY A 48 3.57 -26.02 -18.21
CA GLY A 48 3.70 -26.78 -16.97
C GLY A 48 4.37 -25.99 -15.85
N THR A 49 4.90 -26.71 -14.86
CA THR A 49 5.29 -26.09 -13.58
C THR A 49 6.75 -25.67 -13.49
N TYR A 50 6.97 -24.55 -12.78
CA TYR A 50 8.25 -23.89 -12.59
C TYR A 50 8.48 -23.56 -11.11
N GLY A 51 9.73 -23.49 -10.67
CA GLY A 51 10.09 -23.09 -9.30
C GLY A 51 9.49 -24.00 -8.23
N GLY A 52 9.51 -25.31 -8.45
CA GLY A 52 8.90 -26.30 -7.56
C GLY A 52 7.36 -26.34 -7.57
N GLY A 53 6.71 -25.69 -8.54
CA GLY A 53 5.25 -25.62 -8.63
C GLY A 53 4.66 -24.25 -8.30
N LEU A 54 5.48 -23.31 -7.82
CA LEU A 54 5.04 -21.96 -7.45
C LEU A 54 4.35 -21.24 -8.60
N LEU A 55 4.86 -21.44 -9.82
CA LEU A 55 4.33 -20.86 -11.03
C LEU A 55 4.03 -21.97 -12.03
N GLU A 56 3.00 -21.76 -12.84
CA GLU A 56 2.64 -22.61 -13.96
C GLU A 56 2.44 -21.77 -15.20
N VAL A 57 3.19 -22.08 -16.27
CA VAL A 57 2.92 -21.55 -17.60
C VAL A 57 1.80 -22.38 -18.20
N ILE A 58 0.66 -21.73 -18.43
CA ILE A 58 -0.61 -22.38 -18.77
C ILE A 58 -0.93 -22.25 -20.26
N ASP A 59 -1.70 -23.20 -20.79
CA ASP A 59 -2.34 -23.04 -22.09
C ASP A 59 -3.49 -22.02 -21.96
N PRO A 60 -3.45 -20.87 -22.66
CA PRO A 60 -4.54 -19.91 -22.56
C PRO A 60 -5.89 -20.50 -22.97
N GLY A 61 -5.92 -21.48 -23.87
CA GLY A 61 -7.15 -22.13 -24.32
C GLY A 61 -7.92 -22.85 -23.19
N GLU A 62 -7.23 -23.32 -22.16
CA GLU A 62 -7.86 -24.02 -21.02
C GLU A 62 -8.39 -23.06 -19.94
N TYR A 63 -7.82 -21.85 -19.87
CA TYR A 63 -8.10 -20.87 -18.81
C TYR A 63 -8.83 -19.62 -19.31
N GLN A 64 -9.00 -19.45 -20.62
CA GLN A 64 -9.67 -18.28 -21.19
C GLN A 64 -11.09 -18.11 -20.65
N GLU A 65 -11.88 -19.18 -20.58
CA GLU A 65 -13.24 -19.14 -20.03
C GLU A 65 -13.27 -18.69 -18.56
N ILE A 66 -12.29 -19.11 -17.77
CA ILE A 66 -12.18 -18.69 -16.36
C ILE A 66 -11.92 -17.18 -16.32
N LEU A 67 -10.91 -16.70 -17.04
CA LEU A 67 -10.56 -15.28 -17.08
C LEU A 67 -11.75 -14.44 -17.58
N ASP A 68 -12.38 -14.85 -18.68
CA ASP A 68 -13.51 -14.14 -19.27
C ASP A 68 -14.69 -14.05 -18.30
N GLY A 69 -14.96 -15.14 -17.56
CA GLY A 69 -15.99 -15.18 -16.53
C GLY A 69 -15.73 -14.18 -15.40
N TRP A 70 -14.50 -14.13 -14.88
CA TRP A 70 -14.12 -13.16 -13.84
C TRP A 70 -14.15 -11.71 -14.31
N LEU A 71 -13.88 -11.46 -15.59
CA LEU A 71 -13.89 -10.12 -16.17
C LEU A 71 -15.28 -9.70 -16.68
N GLY A 72 -16.31 -10.53 -16.49
CA GLY A 72 -17.67 -10.25 -16.98
C GLY A 72 -17.79 -10.17 -18.51
N LEU A 73 -16.82 -10.74 -19.24
CA LEU A 73 -16.75 -10.66 -20.70
C LEU A 73 -17.61 -11.76 -21.30
N ARG A 74 -18.72 -11.37 -21.94
CA ARG A 74 -19.65 -12.33 -22.59
C ARG A 74 -19.17 -12.83 -23.95
N ASP A 75 -18.28 -12.08 -24.58
CA ASP A 75 -17.58 -12.48 -25.80
C ASP A 75 -16.09 -12.55 -25.48
N ALA A 76 -15.44 -13.65 -25.87
CA ALA A 76 -14.00 -13.88 -25.68
C ALA A 76 -13.20 -12.81 -26.42
N SER A 77 -12.99 -11.67 -25.76
CA SER A 77 -12.21 -10.57 -26.32
C SER A 77 -10.79 -11.10 -26.46
N GLN A 78 -10.33 -11.31 -27.70
CA GLN A 78 -8.97 -11.79 -27.98
C GLN A 78 -7.87 -10.85 -27.46
N THR A 79 -8.26 -9.72 -26.86
CA THR A 79 -7.42 -8.70 -26.25
C THR A 79 -6.93 -9.07 -24.86
N ARG A 80 -7.49 -10.08 -24.18
CA ARG A 80 -7.05 -10.50 -22.84
C ARG A 80 -6.72 -11.98 -22.83
N ILE A 81 -5.46 -12.34 -22.57
CA ILE A 81 -4.96 -13.71 -22.76
C ILE A 81 -4.22 -14.17 -21.52
N PRO A 82 -4.73 -15.14 -20.75
CA PRO A 82 -4.04 -15.68 -19.58
C PRO A 82 -2.86 -16.54 -20.04
N PHE A 83 -1.69 -16.39 -19.41
CA PHE A 83 -0.49 -17.13 -19.82
C PHE A 83 0.34 -17.68 -18.67
N LEU A 84 0.09 -17.23 -17.44
CA LEU A 84 0.79 -17.69 -16.24
C LEU A 84 -0.19 -17.75 -15.06
N ARG A 85 0.04 -18.70 -14.16
CA ARG A 85 -0.74 -18.90 -12.94
C ARG A 85 0.18 -19.18 -11.76
N SER A 86 -0.18 -18.71 -10.56
CA SER A 86 0.52 -19.11 -9.35
C SER A 86 -0.04 -20.40 -8.72
N ALA A 87 0.72 -20.99 -7.80
CA ALA A 87 0.32 -22.16 -7.01
C ALA A 87 -0.96 -21.94 -6.19
N PHE A 88 -1.35 -20.68 -5.97
CA PHE A 88 -2.53 -20.27 -5.22
C PHE A 88 -3.68 -19.77 -6.12
N GLY A 89 -3.51 -19.85 -7.44
CA GLY A 89 -4.57 -19.55 -8.40
C GLY A 89 -4.62 -18.11 -8.91
N VAL A 90 -3.67 -17.26 -8.53
CA VAL A 90 -3.52 -15.93 -9.15
C VAL A 90 -3.26 -16.12 -10.65
N LEU A 91 -4.07 -15.48 -11.50
CA LEU A 91 -3.95 -15.55 -12.95
C LEU A 91 -3.28 -14.28 -13.47
N PHE A 92 -2.23 -14.43 -14.26
CA PHE A 92 -1.60 -13.34 -15.00
C PHE A 92 -1.98 -13.42 -16.47
N TYR A 93 -2.32 -12.26 -17.04
CA TYR A 93 -2.84 -12.18 -18.39
C TYR A 93 -2.35 -10.93 -19.11
N TRP A 94 -2.09 -11.09 -20.41
CA TRP A 94 -1.71 -10.01 -21.30
C TRP A 94 -2.95 -9.24 -21.73
N ARG A 95 -2.92 -7.90 -21.66
CA ARG A 95 -4.00 -7.05 -22.18
C ARG A 95 -3.54 -6.20 -23.34
N ARG A 96 -4.43 -6.07 -24.31
CA ARG A 96 -4.37 -5.11 -25.42
C ARG A 96 -5.44 -4.06 -25.16
N LEU A 97 -5.02 -2.81 -25.02
CA LEU A 97 -5.87 -1.70 -24.60
C LEU A 97 -6.18 -0.79 -25.79
N GLY A 98 -7.39 -0.22 -25.80
CA GLY A 98 -7.86 0.67 -26.86
C GLY A 98 -8.33 -0.08 -28.11
N GLU A 99 -8.57 0.67 -29.18
CA GLU A 99 -8.98 0.11 -30.46
C GLU A 99 -7.79 -0.48 -31.24
N GLN A 100 -8.05 -1.52 -32.04
CA GLN A 100 -7.05 -2.05 -32.93
C GLN A 100 -6.82 -1.06 -34.09
N GLN A 101 -5.58 -0.64 -34.27
CA GLN A 101 -5.17 0.24 -35.34
C GLN A 101 -5.11 -0.50 -36.70
N PRO A 102 -5.15 0.21 -37.84
CA PRO A 102 -5.14 -0.41 -39.16
C PRO A 102 -3.91 -1.29 -39.47
N ASP A 103 -2.80 -1.09 -38.74
CA ASP A 103 -1.57 -1.87 -38.85
C ASP A 103 -1.58 -3.13 -37.97
N GLY A 104 -2.68 -3.39 -37.26
CA GLY A 104 -2.87 -4.54 -36.37
C GLY A 104 -2.43 -4.31 -34.93
N THR A 105 -1.85 -3.15 -34.61
CA THR A 105 -1.42 -2.79 -33.25
C THR A 105 -2.56 -2.23 -32.39
N TYR A 106 -2.32 -2.00 -31.11
CA TYR A 106 -3.25 -1.43 -30.13
C TYR A 106 -2.61 -0.21 -29.47
N GLU A 107 -3.44 0.65 -28.86
CA GLU A 107 -3.00 1.91 -28.23
C GLU A 107 -2.01 1.69 -27.10
N ALA A 108 -2.23 0.67 -26.28
CA ALA A 108 -1.34 0.29 -25.20
C ALA A 108 -1.43 -1.20 -24.90
N TYR A 109 -0.47 -1.69 -24.13
CA TYR A 109 -0.42 -3.06 -23.66
C TYR A 109 0.02 -3.10 -22.20
N ASP A 110 -0.35 -4.14 -21.48
CA ASP A 110 0.16 -4.42 -20.15
C ASP A 110 0.03 -5.91 -19.80
N VAL A 111 0.67 -6.29 -18.69
CA VAL A 111 0.36 -7.51 -17.95
C VAL A 111 -0.45 -7.09 -16.73
N ALA A 112 -1.61 -7.72 -16.56
CA ALA A 112 -2.45 -7.59 -15.37
C ALA A 112 -2.53 -8.93 -14.65
N TYR A 113 -2.97 -8.88 -13.40
CA TYR A 113 -3.27 -10.09 -12.64
C TYR A 113 -4.69 -10.05 -12.07
N LEU A 114 -5.19 -11.23 -11.73
CA LEU A 114 -6.46 -11.46 -11.09
C LEU A 114 -6.25 -12.41 -9.92
N ASN A 115 -6.67 -11.97 -8.72
CA ASN A 115 -6.73 -12.80 -7.54
C ASN A 115 -8.17 -13.35 -7.37
N PRO A 116 -8.41 -14.65 -7.61
CA PRO A 116 -9.75 -15.22 -7.52
C PRO A 116 -10.27 -15.32 -6.08
N HIS A 117 -9.43 -15.12 -5.06
CA HIS A 117 -9.85 -15.23 -3.66
C HIS A 117 -10.57 -13.98 -3.14
N ASP A 118 -10.34 -12.82 -3.73
CA ASP A 118 -10.90 -11.51 -3.31
C ASP A 118 -11.46 -10.66 -4.48
N SER A 119 -11.42 -11.18 -5.72
CA SER A 119 -11.82 -10.49 -6.96
C SER A 119 -10.88 -9.35 -7.35
N TYR A 120 -9.77 -9.16 -6.63
CA TYR A 120 -8.89 -8.04 -6.89
C TYR A 120 -8.14 -8.25 -8.20
N SER A 121 -8.03 -7.18 -8.98
CA SER A 121 -7.26 -7.14 -10.22
C SER A 121 -6.58 -5.79 -10.34
N ASP A 122 -5.31 -5.79 -10.74
CA ASP A 122 -4.56 -4.58 -10.99
C ASP A 122 -3.53 -4.82 -12.11
N VAL A 123 -2.96 -3.73 -12.60
CA VAL A 123 -1.84 -3.74 -13.54
C VAL A 123 -0.59 -4.18 -12.80
N SER A 124 0.03 -5.25 -13.29
CA SER A 124 1.29 -5.78 -12.78
C SER A 124 2.47 -5.03 -13.41
N ALA A 125 2.48 -4.91 -14.75
CA ALA A 125 3.52 -4.19 -15.47
C ALA A 125 3.02 -3.68 -16.83
N TRP A 126 3.59 -2.57 -17.31
CA TRP A 126 3.21 -1.95 -18.58
C TRP A 126 3.78 -2.65 -19.84
N ASP A 127 4.60 -3.69 -19.66
CA ASP A 127 5.04 -4.57 -20.75
C ASP A 127 5.54 -5.92 -20.20
N ALA A 128 5.74 -6.89 -21.08
CA ALA A 128 6.14 -8.24 -20.69
C ALA A 128 7.61 -8.35 -20.23
N GLU A 129 8.53 -7.50 -20.71
CA GLU A 129 9.91 -7.49 -20.23
C GLU A 129 9.98 -6.95 -18.80
N ALA A 130 9.26 -5.87 -18.52
CA ALA A 130 9.07 -5.30 -17.19
C ALA A 130 8.40 -6.31 -16.23
N PHE A 131 7.40 -7.04 -16.71
CA PHE A 131 6.76 -8.11 -15.95
C PHE A 131 7.76 -9.19 -15.52
N PHE A 132 8.46 -9.83 -16.46
CA PHE A 132 9.41 -10.91 -16.13
C PHE A 132 10.61 -10.40 -15.31
N GLY A 133 11.05 -9.16 -15.56
CA GLY A 133 12.07 -8.50 -14.73
C GLY A 133 11.60 -8.24 -13.30
N GLY A 134 10.34 -7.81 -13.14
CA GLY A 134 9.69 -7.60 -11.83
C GLY A 134 9.54 -8.91 -11.07
N LEU A 135 9.03 -9.96 -11.72
CA LEU A 135 8.78 -11.27 -11.12
C LEU A 135 10.03 -11.96 -10.57
N THR A 136 11.20 -11.63 -11.14
CA THR A 136 12.51 -12.17 -10.73
C THR A 136 13.28 -11.23 -9.81
N ALA A 137 12.74 -10.04 -9.51
CA ALA A 137 13.35 -9.11 -8.58
C ALA A 137 13.13 -9.56 -7.12
N PRO A 138 14.07 -9.26 -6.20
CA PRO A 138 13.86 -9.48 -4.77
C PRO A 138 12.60 -8.73 -4.28
N GLY A 139 11.72 -9.41 -3.52
CA GLY A 139 10.50 -8.81 -2.99
C GLY A 139 9.28 -8.93 -3.92
N ALA A 140 9.36 -9.69 -5.02
CA ALA A 140 8.25 -9.92 -5.94
C ALA A 140 7.25 -11.00 -5.46
N GLU A 141 7.51 -11.62 -4.30
CA GLU A 141 6.74 -12.75 -3.80
C GLU A 141 5.26 -12.40 -3.57
N ASP A 142 4.94 -11.17 -3.18
CA ASP A 142 3.55 -10.72 -2.95
C ASP A 142 2.68 -10.81 -4.22
N GLU A 143 3.29 -10.78 -5.40
CA GLU A 143 2.57 -10.75 -6.67
C GLU A 143 2.01 -12.12 -7.06
N TYR A 144 2.75 -13.20 -6.76
CA TYR A 144 2.35 -14.58 -7.08
C TYR A 144 2.02 -15.42 -5.85
N ASP A 145 2.45 -15.01 -4.67
CA ASP A 145 2.13 -15.57 -3.36
C ASP A 145 1.61 -14.46 -2.43
N PRO A 146 0.43 -13.88 -2.71
CA PRO A 146 -0.14 -12.78 -1.92
C PRO A 146 -0.40 -13.16 -0.47
N PHE A 147 -0.41 -14.46 -0.15
CA PHE A 147 -0.63 -15.00 1.18
C PHE A 147 0.68 -15.36 1.91
N ARG A 148 1.83 -15.26 1.22
CA ARG A 148 3.16 -15.63 1.72
C ARG A 148 3.23 -17.06 2.29
N LEU A 149 2.45 -17.98 1.70
CA LEU A 149 2.31 -19.36 2.17
C LEU A 149 3.32 -20.32 1.54
N TRP A 150 4.01 -19.91 0.49
CA TRP A 150 4.94 -20.77 -0.23
C TRP A 150 6.04 -21.38 0.65
N PRO A 151 6.73 -20.62 1.52
CA PRO A 151 7.76 -21.19 2.42
C PRO A 151 7.19 -22.26 3.36
N ASP A 152 5.99 -22.04 3.90
CA ASP A 152 5.34 -22.96 4.85
C ASP A 152 4.94 -24.28 4.18
N VAL A 153 4.48 -24.19 2.94
CA VAL A 153 4.07 -25.36 2.16
C VAL A 153 5.28 -26.18 1.71
N GLN A 154 6.38 -25.52 1.33
CA GLN A 154 7.63 -26.20 0.99
C GLN A 154 8.24 -26.94 2.19
N GLY A 155 8.08 -26.43 3.42
CA GLY A 155 8.62 -27.03 4.65
C GLY A 155 7.97 -28.35 5.08
N ARG A 156 6.76 -28.68 4.57
CA ARG A 156 5.94 -29.82 5.06
C ARG A 156 6.09 -31.12 4.26
N ALA A 157 7.15 -31.24 3.46
CA ALA A 157 7.32 -32.22 2.37
C ALA A 157 6.30 -31.93 1.24
N PRO A 158 6.70 -31.17 0.20
CA PRO A 158 5.78 -30.68 -0.80
C PRO A 158 5.14 -31.88 -1.51
N ALA A 159 3.81 -31.94 -1.46
CA ALA A 159 3.08 -32.76 -2.42
C ALA A 159 3.38 -32.17 -3.81
N GLU A 160 3.93 -32.99 -4.70
CA GLU A 160 4.43 -32.58 -6.01
C GLU A 160 3.31 -31.88 -6.82
N LEU A 161 3.41 -30.56 -6.98
CA LEU A 161 2.48 -29.78 -7.80
C LEU A 161 2.71 -30.14 -9.28
N ARG A 162 1.78 -30.94 -9.80
CA ARG A 162 1.71 -31.29 -11.22
C ARG A 162 0.96 -30.22 -12.00
N PRO A 163 1.16 -30.14 -13.33
CA PRO A 163 0.39 -29.24 -14.17
C PRO A 163 -1.12 -29.42 -13.95
N GLY A 164 -1.85 -28.31 -13.85
CA GLY A 164 -3.30 -28.31 -13.59
C GLY A 164 -3.72 -28.56 -12.14
N VAL A 165 -2.79 -28.59 -11.17
CA VAL A 165 -3.07 -28.73 -9.74
C VAL A 165 -2.63 -27.46 -8.99
N MET A 166 -3.40 -26.99 -8.00
CA MET A 166 -3.01 -25.91 -7.08
C MET A 166 -3.24 -26.27 -5.62
N TYR A 167 -2.72 -25.41 -4.74
CA TYR A 167 -3.26 -25.22 -3.42
C TYR A 167 -4.54 -24.37 -3.46
N GLY A 168 -5.64 -24.98 -3.04
CA GLY A 168 -6.89 -24.29 -2.76
C GLY A 168 -7.20 -24.37 -1.27
N PHE A 169 -7.84 -23.33 -0.73
CA PHE A 169 -8.30 -23.36 0.65
C PHE A 169 -9.45 -24.34 0.80
N THR A 170 -9.37 -25.20 1.82
CA THR A 170 -10.35 -26.25 2.13
C THR A 170 -11.74 -25.66 2.35
N LEU A 171 -11.80 -24.51 3.03
CA LEU A 171 -12.91 -23.56 2.97
C LEU A 171 -12.43 -22.35 2.16
N ALA A 172 -13.13 -21.98 1.09
CA ALA A 172 -12.75 -20.82 0.29
C ALA A 172 -12.70 -19.54 1.16
N LEU A 173 -11.72 -18.66 0.94
CA LEU A 173 -11.58 -17.42 1.72
C LEU A 173 -12.85 -16.56 1.64
N ARG A 174 -13.52 -16.54 0.48
CA ARG A 174 -14.83 -15.90 0.25
C ARG A 174 -15.95 -16.40 1.16
N LEU A 175 -15.83 -17.62 1.67
CA LEU A 175 -16.77 -18.24 2.60
C LEU A 175 -16.30 -18.15 4.07
N GLY A 176 -15.32 -17.28 4.35
CA GLY A 176 -14.74 -17.11 5.69
C GLY A 176 -13.64 -18.11 6.02
N GLY A 177 -13.03 -18.75 5.02
CA GLY A 177 -11.84 -19.57 5.22
C GLY A 177 -10.64 -18.75 5.69
N GLU A 178 -9.73 -19.36 6.45
CA GLU A 178 -8.50 -18.73 6.92
C GLU A 178 -7.33 -19.01 5.98
N TRP A 179 -6.53 -17.98 5.72
CA TRP A 179 -5.37 -18.01 4.83
C TRP A 179 -4.12 -18.65 5.48
N GLU A 180 -4.22 -19.91 5.89
CA GLU A 180 -3.11 -20.65 6.52
C GLU A 180 -2.69 -21.87 5.70
N ALA A 181 -1.40 -22.22 5.74
CA ALA A 181 -0.87 -23.40 5.05
C ALA A 181 -1.51 -24.73 5.53
N ALA A 182 -2.06 -24.77 6.75
CA ALA A 182 -2.80 -25.93 7.26
C ALA A 182 -4.18 -26.12 6.60
N ASN A 183 -4.75 -25.03 6.09
CA ASN A 183 -6.06 -25.02 5.44
C ASN A 183 -5.96 -25.23 3.93
N LEU A 184 -4.76 -25.37 3.39
CA LEU A 184 -4.53 -25.66 1.99
C LEU A 184 -4.69 -27.15 1.69
N SER A 185 -5.35 -27.44 0.58
CA SER A 185 -5.45 -28.77 0.00
C SER A 185 -5.08 -28.73 -1.49
N LEU A 186 -4.53 -29.83 -1.99
CA LEU A 186 -4.30 -29.96 -3.42
C LEU A 186 -5.64 -30.19 -4.14
N THR A 187 -5.91 -29.37 -5.14
CA THR A 187 -7.16 -29.38 -5.89
C THR A 187 -6.92 -29.17 -7.38
N PRO A 188 -7.75 -29.76 -8.27
CA PRO A 188 -7.71 -29.44 -9.69
C PRO A 188 -7.95 -27.96 -9.92
N ALA A 189 -6.98 -27.29 -10.54
CA ALA A 189 -6.93 -25.85 -10.71
C ALA A 189 -8.21 -25.29 -11.35
N ARG A 190 -8.57 -25.81 -12.53
CA ARG A 190 -9.72 -25.31 -13.28
C ARG A 190 -11.02 -25.47 -12.50
N ALA A 191 -11.23 -26.62 -11.86
CA ALA A 191 -12.43 -26.87 -11.07
C ALA A 191 -12.53 -25.93 -9.87
N HIS A 192 -11.42 -25.70 -9.17
CA HIS A 192 -11.39 -24.81 -8.02
C HIS A 192 -11.58 -23.33 -8.41
N LEU A 193 -10.95 -22.88 -9.50
CA LEU A 193 -11.13 -21.51 -10.00
C LEU A 193 -12.56 -21.24 -10.48
N LEU A 194 -13.21 -22.23 -11.12
CA LEU A 194 -14.63 -22.13 -11.49
C LEU A 194 -15.55 -22.15 -10.27
N LEU A 195 -15.21 -22.91 -9.22
CA LEU A 195 -15.91 -22.84 -7.94
C LEU A 195 -15.81 -21.43 -7.34
N LEU A 196 -14.60 -20.86 -7.26
CA LEU A 196 -14.41 -19.49 -6.76
C LEU A 196 -15.17 -18.46 -7.60
N LEU A 197 -15.20 -18.62 -8.93
CA LEU A 197 -16.00 -17.80 -9.82
C LEU A 197 -17.50 -17.94 -9.55
N SER A 198 -18.00 -19.16 -9.31
CA SER A 198 -19.42 -19.36 -8.98
C SER A 198 -19.81 -18.75 -7.64
N LEU A 199 -18.89 -18.74 -6.67
CA LEU A 199 -19.07 -18.06 -5.40
C LEU A 199 -19.09 -16.54 -5.61
N ALA A 200 -18.19 -16.02 -6.44
CA ALA A 200 -18.17 -14.61 -6.83
C ALA A 200 -19.42 -14.17 -7.61
N ALA A 201 -19.92 -15.00 -8.52
CA ALA A 201 -21.12 -14.69 -9.28
C ALA A 201 -22.39 -14.74 -8.41
N ALA A 202 -22.40 -15.58 -7.37
CA ALA A 202 -23.43 -15.55 -6.33
C ALA A 202 -23.29 -14.32 -5.42
N ASP A 203 -22.06 -13.79 -5.26
CA ASP A 203 -21.82 -12.48 -4.66
C ASP A 203 -22.34 -11.34 -5.57
N ASP A 204 -22.22 -11.46 -6.91
CA ASP A 204 -22.68 -10.45 -7.90
C ASP A 204 -24.21 -10.23 -7.93
N GLU A 205 -25.03 -11.25 -7.66
CA GLU A 205 -26.50 -11.07 -7.51
C GLU A 205 -26.88 -10.17 -6.31
N ASP A 206 -25.92 -9.87 -5.44
CA ASP A 206 -26.02 -8.94 -4.32
C ASP A 206 -25.29 -7.59 -4.53
N GLU A 207 -24.52 -7.40 -5.61
CA GLU A 207 -23.47 -6.35 -5.70
C GLU A 207 -23.71 -5.15 -6.61
N ASP A 208 -24.72 -5.13 -7.50
CA ASP A 208 -24.91 -3.99 -8.42
C ASP A 208 -25.71 -2.82 -7.78
N VAL A 209 -25.27 -2.37 -6.60
CA VAL A 209 -25.85 -1.21 -5.90
C VAL A 209 -25.10 0.05 -6.34
N GLN A 210 -25.56 0.65 -7.43
CA GLN A 210 -24.96 1.87 -8.00
C GLN A 210 -25.48 3.14 -7.32
N THR A 211 -26.66 3.05 -6.66
CA THR A 211 -27.34 4.22 -6.08
C THR A 211 -27.69 4.05 -4.60
N PRO A 212 -27.76 5.15 -3.82
CA PRO A 212 -28.23 5.11 -2.43
C PRO A 212 -29.67 4.60 -2.25
N THR A 213 -30.49 4.60 -3.31
CA THR A 213 -31.85 4.06 -3.26
C THR A 213 -31.82 2.54 -3.37
N GLU A 214 -31.09 1.99 -4.34
CA GLU A 214 -30.89 0.54 -4.47
C GLU A 214 -30.29 -0.06 -3.20
N PHE A 215 -29.36 0.66 -2.56
CA PHE A 215 -28.79 0.24 -1.28
C PHE A 215 -29.88 0.07 -0.21
N ARG A 216 -30.72 1.10 -0.05
CA ARG A 216 -31.78 1.11 0.97
C ARG A 216 -32.82 0.03 0.70
N ASP A 217 -33.20 -0.15 -0.56
CA ASP A 217 -34.16 -1.17 -0.95
C ASP A 217 -33.60 -2.58 -0.72
N ARG A 218 -32.32 -2.80 -1.05
CA ARG A 218 -31.65 -4.10 -0.82
C ARG A 218 -31.50 -4.40 0.66
N GLU A 219 -31.10 -3.41 1.44
CA GLU A 219 -31.00 -3.58 2.89
C GLU A 219 -32.37 -3.85 3.51
N ALA A 220 -33.41 -3.13 3.10
CA ALA A 220 -34.77 -3.37 3.57
C ALA A 220 -35.25 -4.78 3.23
N ALA A 221 -34.95 -5.29 2.04
CA ALA A 221 -35.25 -6.65 1.64
C ALA A 221 -34.53 -7.69 2.52
N LEU A 222 -33.21 -7.55 2.70
CA LEU A 222 -32.44 -8.45 3.57
C LEU A 222 -32.95 -8.44 5.02
N ARG A 223 -33.34 -7.26 5.54
CA ARG A 223 -33.92 -7.14 6.88
C ARG A 223 -35.31 -7.76 6.97
N ALA A 224 -36.12 -7.68 5.92
CA ALA A 224 -37.42 -8.35 5.85
C ALA A 224 -37.23 -9.88 5.85
N ASP A 225 -36.33 -10.40 5.02
CA ASP A 225 -35.98 -11.84 4.98
C ASP A 225 -35.46 -12.31 6.34
N LEU A 226 -34.60 -11.51 6.99
CA LEU A 226 -34.08 -11.81 8.32
C LEU A 226 -35.19 -11.85 9.38
N SER A 227 -36.21 -11.00 9.25
CA SER A 227 -37.35 -11.00 10.18
C SER A 227 -38.26 -12.22 10.00
N ALA A 228 -38.36 -12.75 8.77
CA ALA A 228 -39.16 -13.92 8.42
C ALA A 228 -38.44 -15.25 8.67
N THR A 229 -37.10 -15.23 8.79
CA THR A 229 -36.29 -16.44 8.93
C THR A 229 -36.07 -16.81 10.40
N ALA A 230 -36.54 -17.99 10.80
CA ALA A 230 -36.35 -18.52 12.15
C ALA A 230 -35.10 -19.41 12.30
N ASP A 231 -34.62 -20.02 11.21
CA ASP A 231 -33.47 -20.92 11.22
C ASP A 231 -32.16 -20.17 11.52
N PRO A 232 -31.38 -20.54 12.55
CA PRO A 232 -30.16 -19.82 12.94
C PRO A 232 -29.08 -19.77 11.85
N ALA A 233 -28.91 -20.84 11.07
CA ALA A 233 -27.89 -20.88 10.02
C ALA A 233 -28.25 -19.96 8.86
N ALA A 234 -29.50 -20.00 8.40
CA ALA A 234 -30.01 -19.09 7.38
C ALA A 234 -29.99 -17.62 7.85
N ARG A 235 -30.26 -17.35 9.13
CA ARG A 235 -30.11 -16.02 9.72
C ARG A 235 -28.66 -15.54 9.72
N ALA A 236 -27.70 -16.42 10.06
CA ALA A 236 -26.28 -16.09 9.98
C ALA A 236 -25.86 -15.73 8.55
N THR A 237 -26.33 -16.49 7.55
CA THR A 237 -26.11 -16.15 6.14
C THR A 237 -26.64 -14.74 5.79
N LEU A 238 -27.85 -14.40 6.25
CA LEU A 238 -28.45 -13.08 6.00
C LEU A 238 -27.71 -11.94 6.69
N HIS A 239 -27.26 -12.12 7.94
CA HIS A 239 -26.42 -11.14 8.62
C HIS A 239 -25.07 -10.97 7.90
N GLY A 240 -24.48 -12.05 7.37
CA GLY A 240 -23.27 -11.98 6.56
C GLY A 240 -23.46 -11.16 5.28
N ARG A 241 -24.62 -11.30 4.62
CA ARG A 241 -25.00 -10.47 3.46
C ARG A 241 -25.18 -9.01 3.86
N LEU A 242 -25.77 -8.72 5.03
CA LEU A 242 -25.91 -7.36 5.56
C LEU A 242 -24.55 -6.71 5.85
N VAL A 243 -23.59 -7.43 6.46
CA VAL A 243 -22.22 -6.94 6.67
C VAL A 243 -21.60 -6.52 5.34
N ARG A 244 -21.61 -7.41 4.34
CA ARG A 244 -21.02 -7.12 3.01
C ARG A 244 -21.69 -5.94 2.32
N LEU A 245 -23.02 -5.83 2.40
CA LEU A 245 -23.75 -4.69 1.88
C LEU A 245 -23.28 -3.40 2.56
N LEU A 246 -23.22 -3.38 3.90
CA LEU A 246 -22.80 -2.20 4.68
C LEU A 246 -21.34 -1.80 4.40
N GLU A 247 -20.40 -2.74 4.27
CA GLU A 247 -18.99 -2.42 3.94
C GLU A 247 -18.84 -1.67 2.62
N ARG A 248 -19.80 -1.85 1.70
CA ARG A 248 -19.84 -1.22 0.38
C ARG A 248 -20.83 -0.05 0.27
N ALA A 249 -21.29 0.49 1.40
CA ALA A 249 -22.24 1.59 1.39
C ALA A 249 -21.70 2.79 0.57
N PRO A 250 -22.48 3.35 -0.37
CA PRO A 250 -22.02 4.43 -1.24
C PRO A 250 -21.66 5.68 -0.44
N GLN A 251 -20.39 6.08 -0.48
CA GLN A 251 -19.86 7.24 0.26
C GLN A 251 -19.94 8.55 -0.54
N ASP A 252 -20.02 8.48 -1.87
CA ASP A 252 -19.92 9.63 -2.78
C ASP A 252 -21.27 10.23 -3.24
N ALA A 253 -22.38 9.88 -2.59
CA ALA A 253 -23.71 10.32 -3.01
C ALA A 253 -23.84 11.86 -3.08
N ALA A 254 -24.33 12.43 -4.18
CA ALA A 254 -24.41 13.89 -4.36
C ALA A 254 -25.35 14.62 -3.37
N ALA A 255 -26.23 13.90 -2.68
CA ALA A 255 -27.14 14.44 -1.67
C ALA A 255 -26.62 14.14 -0.25
N GLU A 256 -26.51 15.16 0.60
CA GLU A 256 -26.11 15.04 2.02
C GLU A 256 -26.98 14.02 2.79
N ASP A 257 -28.28 13.99 2.51
CA ASP A 257 -29.24 13.09 3.18
C ASP A 257 -29.10 11.60 2.80
N ALA A 258 -28.27 11.28 1.80
CA ALA A 258 -28.03 9.92 1.32
C ALA A 258 -26.67 9.35 1.77
N ARG A 259 -25.84 10.16 2.45
CA ARG A 259 -24.55 9.73 3.00
C ARG A 259 -24.74 9.28 4.44
N TRP A 260 -24.34 8.05 4.75
CA TRP A 260 -24.15 7.67 6.14
C TRP A 260 -22.86 8.32 6.65
N SER A 261 -22.88 8.84 7.88
CA SER A 261 -21.61 9.18 8.52
C SER A 261 -20.80 7.90 8.75
N THR A 262 -19.46 8.02 8.74
CA THR A 262 -18.54 6.90 9.06
C THR A 262 -18.94 6.23 10.39
N GLU A 263 -19.38 7.03 11.36
CA GLU A 263 -19.85 6.58 12.67
C GLU A 263 -21.16 5.76 12.60
N GLN A 264 -22.13 6.20 11.79
CA GLN A 264 -23.38 5.48 11.58
C GLN A 264 -23.12 4.13 10.91
N LEU A 265 -22.26 4.09 9.90
CA LEU A 265 -21.93 2.85 9.20
C LEU A 265 -21.18 1.88 10.11
N GLY A 266 -20.18 2.37 10.84
CA GLY A 266 -19.43 1.57 11.80
C GLY A 266 -20.30 0.98 12.91
N SER A 267 -21.26 1.74 13.42
CA SER A 267 -22.17 1.28 14.47
C SER A 267 -23.05 0.12 13.99
N ARG A 268 -23.51 0.19 12.74
CA ARG A 268 -24.33 -0.85 12.12
C ARG A 268 -23.50 -2.10 11.83
N LEU A 269 -22.32 -1.96 11.25
CA LEU A 269 -21.38 -3.06 11.02
C LEU A 269 -21.05 -3.80 12.32
N CYS A 270 -20.74 -3.06 13.40
CA CYS A 270 -20.49 -3.66 14.71
C CYS A 270 -21.68 -4.48 15.22
N ALA A 271 -22.91 -4.00 15.03
CA ALA A 271 -24.11 -4.72 15.43
C ALA A 271 -24.30 -6.00 14.61
N GLU A 272 -24.11 -5.95 13.29
CA GLU A 272 -24.24 -7.13 12.43
C GLU A 272 -23.15 -8.17 12.74
N TYR A 273 -21.89 -7.76 12.99
CA TYR A 273 -20.83 -8.67 13.46
C TYR A 273 -21.15 -9.31 14.83
N ALA A 274 -21.72 -8.54 15.76
CA ALA A 274 -22.16 -9.09 17.04
C ALA A 274 -23.31 -10.11 16.89
N HIS A 275 -24.24 -9.87 15.96
CA HIS A 275 -25.30 -10.83 15.64
C HIS A 275 -24.75 -12.11 15.00
N LEU A 276 -23.79 -11.98 14.08
CA LEU A 276 -23.09 -13.13 13.49
C LEU A 276 -22.42 -13.97 14.56
N TYR A 277 -21.64 -13.35 15.44
CA TYR A 277 -20.95 -14.06 16.52
C TYR A 277 -21.92 -14.76 17.48
N ALA A 278 -23.08 -14.16 17.76
CA ALA A 278 -24.10 -14.78 18.62
C ALA A 278 -24.76 -16.02 18.00
N LEU A 279 -24.85 -16.07 16.67
CA LEU A 279 -25.45 -17.18 15.92
C LEU A 279 -24.44 -18.27 15.58
N ASP A 280 -23.21 -17.87 15.26
CA ASP A 280 -22.09 -18.73 14.87
C ASP A 280 -20.81 -18.18 15.53
N PRO A 281 -20.41 -18.67 16.72
CA PRO A 281 -19.32 -18.11 17.51
C PRO A 281 -17.93 -18.39 16.94
N GLN A 282 -17.63 -17.77 15.79
CA GLN A 282 -16.34 -17.90 15.12
C GLN A 282 -15.46 -16.67 15.36
N PRO A 283 -14.13 -16.83 15.51
CA PRO A 283 -13.21 -15.73 15.82
C PRO A 283 -13.21 -14.59 14.79
N GLN A 284 -13.43 -14.87 13.50
CA GLN A 284 -13.42 -13.86 12.44
C GLN A 284 -14.48 -12.78 12.62
N TRP A 285 -15.62 -13.08 13.26
CA TRP A 285 -16.65 -12.08 13.53
C TRP A 285 -16.22 -11.08 14.60
N LEU A 286 -15.47 -11.54 15.60
CA LEU A 286 -14.84 -10.67 16.60
C LEU A 286 -13.72 -9.84 15.98
N TYR A 287 -12.95 -10.40 15.04
CA TYR A 287 -11.97 -9.60 14.26
C TYR A 287 -12.65 -8.52 13.44
N GLY A 288 -13.72 -8.84 12.70
CA GLY A 288 -14.49 -7.87 11.92
C GLY A 288 -15.07 -6.76 12.80
N GLN A 289 -15.58 -7.12 13.98
CA GLN A 289 -16.04 -6.15 14.98
C GLN A 289 -14.88 -5.26 15.50
N ALA A 290 -13.73 -5.85 15.82
CA ALA A 290 -12.55 -5.11 16.31
C ALA A 290 -12.00 -4.15 15.23
N ASP A 291 -11.91 -4.60 13.98
CA ASP A 291 -11.49 -3.80 12.84
C ASP A 291 -12.46 -2.64 12.57
N THR A 292 -13.77 -2.88 12.73
CA THR A 292 -14.81 -1.85 12.60
C THR A 292 -14.70 -0.80 13.70
N LEU A 293 -14.57 -1.23 14.96
CA LEU A 293 -14.40 -0.34 16.11
C LEU A 293 -13.17 0.58 15.92
N ARG A 294 -12.05 0.00 15.48
CA ARG A 294 -10.81 0.73 15.24
C ARG A 294 -10.90 1.70 14.07
N THR A 295 -11.47 1.27 12.94
CA THR A 295 -11.38 1.99 11.67
C THR A 295 -12.51 2.99 11.46
N TYR A 296 -13.74 2.62 11.80
CA TYR A 296 -14.93 3.45 11.56
C TYR A 296 -15.32 4.27 12.78
N LEU A 297 -15.19 3.69 13.98
CA LEU A 297 -15.66 4.32 15.22
C LEU A 297 -14.53 5.01 16.00
N GLY A 298 -13.27 4.72 15.69
CA GLY A 298 -12.13 5.22 16.44
C GLY A 298 -12.12 4.76 17.92
N ASP A 299 -12.83 3.68 18.25
CA ASP A 299 -12.87 3.10 19.59
C ASP A 299 -11.74 2.07 19.74
N PHE A 300 -10.51 2.60 19.86
CA PHE A 300 -9.31 1.79 20.00
C PHE A 300 -9.29 0.95 21.29
N SER A 301 -10.00 1.41 22.34
CA SER A 301 -10.07 0.69 23.62
C SER A 301 -10.93 -0.56 23.51
N ALA A 302 -12.13 -0.45 22.90
CA ALA A 302 -12.99 -1.60 22.67
C ALA A 302 -12.37 -2.58 21.66
N ALA A 303 -11.73 -2.06 20.60
CA ALA A 303 -11.00 -2.90 19.65
C ALA A 303 -9.84 -3.66 20.33
N ALA A 304 -9.06 -3.00 21.18
CA ALA A 304 -7.97 -3.65 21.93
C ALA A 304 -8.47 -4.75 22.87
N ALA A 305 -9.63 -4.55 23.51
CA ALA A 305 -10.24 -5.59 24.34
C ALA A 305 -10.60 -6.85 23.53
N LEU A 306 -11.16 -6.68 22.32
CA LEU A 306 -11.49 -7.79 21.42
C LEU A 306 -10.24 -8.50 20.90
N TYR A 307 -9.25 -7.79 20.38
CA TYR A 307 -7.99 -8.41 19.95
C TYR A 307 -7.26 -9.08 21.11
N GLY A 308 -7.34 -8.51 22.32
CA GLY A 308 -6.76 -9.09 23.53
C GLY A 308 -7.42 -10.42 23.92
N ALA A 309 -8.75 -10.51 23.82
CA ALA A 309 -9.50 -11.75 24.04
C ALA A 309 -9.14 -12.81 22.99
N LEU A 310 -9.15 -12.44 21.70
CA LEU A 310 -8.77 -13.32 20.59
C LEU A 310 -7.34 -13.88 20.77
N LEU A 311 -6.41 -13.03 21.18
CA LEU A 311 -5.04 -13.43 21.50
C LEU A 311 -4.96 -14.40 22.69
N ALA A 312 -5.75 -14.15 23.74
CA ALA A 312 -5.76 -14.99 24.94
C ALA A 312 -6.30 -16.40 24.64
N ASP A 313 -7.28 -16.48 23.74
CA ASP A 313 -7.89 -17.73 23.29
C ASP A 313 -7.07 -18.46 22.20
N GLY A 314 -6.01 -17.81 21.68
CA GLY A 314 -5.10 -18.39 20.70
C GLY A 314 -5.61 -18.36 19.25
N HIS A 315 -6.65 -17.57 18.97
CA HIS A 315 -7.16 -17.35 17.62
C HIS A 315 -6.28 -16.35 16.89
N ASP A 316 -5.70 -16.75 15.75
CA ASP A 316 -4.73 -15.99 14.95
C ASP A 316 -3.88 -14.97 15.77
N PRO A 317 -2.94 -15.48 16.60
CA PRO A 317 -2.18 -14.63 17.51
C PRO A 317 -1.38 -13.53 16.80
N ASN A 318 -1.00 -13.74 15.53
CA ASN A 318 -0.25 -12.76 14.76
C ASN A 318 -1.16 -11.59 14.33
N ARG A 319 -2.35 -11.87 13.77
CA ARG A 319 -3.33 -10.83 13.45
C ARG A 319 -3.79 -10.07 14.68
N ALA A 320 -4.05 -10.78 15.79
CA ALA A 320 -4.44 -10.13 17.05
C ALA A 320 -3.34 -9.18 17.54
N ARG A 321 -2.06 -9.59 17.47
CA ARG A 321 -0.91 -8.74 17.81
C ARG A 321 -0.80 -7.52 16.91
N GLN A 322 -1.01 -7.67 15.61
CA GLN A 322 -1.01 -6.53 14.68
C GLN A 322 -2.12 -5.53 15.03
N GLY A 323 -3.34 -6.00 15.32
CA GLY A 323 -4.44 -5.16 15.79
C GLY A 323 -4.10 -4.42 17.09
N LEU A 324 -3.53 -5.14 18.07
CA LEU A 324 -3.08 -4.56 19.34
C LEU A 324 -1.97 -3.53 19.16
N ILE A 325 -1.03 -3.74 18.23
CA ILE A 325 0.00 -2.74 17.88
C ILE A 325 -0.67 -1.46 17.37
N ARG A 326 -1.65 -1.55 16.48
CA ARG A 326 -2.37 -0.35 15.96
C ARG A 326 -3.12 0.38 17.05
N CYS A 327 -3.79 -0.34 17.95
CA CYS A 327 -4.45 0.27 19.10
C CYS A 327 -3.46 0.94 20.06
N ALA A 328 -2.35 0.28 20.38
CA ALA A 328 -1.31 0.80 21.25
C ALA A 328 -0.60 2.02 20.65
N GLN A 329 -0.41 2.07 19.34
CA GLN A 329 0.13 3.24 18.63
C GLN A 329 -0.77 4.47 18.78
N PHE A 330 -2.10 4.30 18.74
CA PHE A 330 -3.02 5.41 18.94
C PHE A 330 -3.07 5.88 20.40
N ALA A 331 -2.91 4.94 21.34
CA ALA A 331 -2.88 5.24 22.77
C ALA A 331 -1.52 5.77 23.28
N ASP A 332 -0.54 5.94 22.39
CA ASP A 332 0.87 6.22 22.74
C ASP A 332 1.47 5.22 23.77
N ASP A 333 0.96 3.98 23.79
CA ASP A 333 1.47 2.90 24.64
C ASP A 333 2.62 2.16 23.94
N HIS A 334 3.80 2.79 23.95
CA HIS A 334 4.99 2.22 23.32
C HIS A 334 5.45 0.92 23.98
N ALA A 335 5.15 0.68 25.26
CA ALA A 335 5.52 -0.56 25.93
C ALA A 335 4.72 -1.76 25.39
N ALA A 336 3.41 -1.58 25.16
CA ALA A 336 2.57 -2.57 24.50
C ALA A 336 3.02 -2.84 23.05
N VAL A 337 3.39 -1.80 22.29
CA VAL A 337 3.95 -1.96 20.94
C VAL A 337 5.22 -2.82 20.98
N VAL A 338 6.16 -2.53 21.89
CA VAL A 338 7.39 -3.33 22.06
C VAL A 338 7.06 -4.80 22.34
N ALA A 339 6.13 -5.06 23.27
CA ALA A 339 5.77 -6.42 23.66
C ALA A 339 5.18 -7.22 22.48
N HIS A 340 4.23 -6.65 21.76
CA HIS A 340 3.56 -7.33 20.64
C HIS A 340 4.45 -7.45 19.41
N ALA A 341 5.20 -6.40 19.05
CA ALA A 341 6.11 -6.43 17.92
C ALA A 341 7.28 -7.40 18.14
N SER A 342 7.82 -7.47 19.37
CA SER A 342 8.85 -8.46 19.72
C SER A 342 8.32 -9.89 19.62
N ALA A 343 7.07 -10.13 20.03
CA ALA A 343 6.44 -11.44 19.89
C ALA A 343 6.23 -11.85 18.43
N LEU A 344 5.88 -10.91 17.54
CA LEU A 344 5.81 -11.15 16.09
C LEU A 344 7.19 -11.43 15.48
N LEU A 345 8.24 -10.77 15.94
CA LEU A 345 9.61 -11.02 15.44
C LEU A 345 10.21 -12.32 15.97
N ALA A 346 9.69 -12.85 17.07
CA ALA A 346 10.07 -14.16 17.58
C ALA A 346 9.53 -15.29 16.69
N THR A 347 8.42 -15.07 15.97
CA THR A 347 7.88 -16.04 15.00
C THR A 347 8.50 -15.85 13.62
N ASP A 348 8.64 -14.61 13.14
CA ASP A 348 9.35 -14.30 11.91
C ASP A 348 10.30 -13.11 12.11
N ALA A 349 11.59 -13.42 12.22
CA ALA A 349 12.62 -12.40 12.39
C ALA A 349 12.85 -11.56 11.12
N SER A 350 12.41 -11.99 9.94
CA SER A 350 12.62 -11.26 8.69
C SER A 350 11.57 -10.18 8.43
N SER A 351 10.43 -10.25 9.11
CA SER A 351 9.30 -9.32 8.99
C SER A 351 9.69 -7.85 9.20
N ALA A 352 9.55 -7.05 8.13
CA ALA A 352 9.94 -5.64 8.13
C ALA A 352 8.97 -4.73 8.92
N GLY A 353 7.66 -4.95 8.79
CA GLY A 353 6.62 -4.12 9.42
C GLY A 353 6.70 -4.10 10.96
N PRO A 354 6.56 -5.25 11.63
CA PRO A 354 6.73 -5.35 13.08
C PRO A 354 8.09 -4.84 13.57
N ARG A 355 9.15 -5.04 12.78
CA ARG A 355 10.50 -4.52 13.11
C ARG A 355 10.56 -3.00 13.09
N LEU A 356 9.88 -2.35 12.14
CA LEU A 356 9.77 -0.90 12.11
C LEU A 356 8.93 -0.38 13.28
N ASP A 357 7.82 -1.04 13.60
CA ASP A 357 6.99 -0.71 14.75
C ASP A 357 7.78 -0.82 16.07
N LEU A 358 8.58 -1.89 16.22
CA LEU A 358 9.46 -2.10 17.36
C LEU A 358 10.53 -1.00 17.47
N ALA A 359 11.21 -0.69 16.37
CA ALA A 359 12.26 0.33 16.33
C ALA A 359 11.72 1.70 16.79
N ARG A 360 10.55 2.09 16.27
CA ARG A 360 9.91 3.37 16.62
C ARG A 360 9.47 3.42 18.08
N ALA A 361 8.90 2.33 18.60
CA ALA A 361 8.46 2.26 19.99
C ALA A 361 9.66 2.30 20.97
N GLN A 362 10.74 1.58 20.68
CA GLN A 362 11.97 1.65 21.45
C GLN A 362 12.59 3.04 21.40
N GLN A 363 12.63 3.68 20.23
CA GLN A 363 13.11 5.06 20.10
C GLN A 363 12.27 6.02 20.96
N ALA A 364 10.95 5.90 20.95
CA ALA A 364 10.06 6.73 21.76
C ALA A 364 10.26 6.50 23.28
N LEU A 365 10.62 5.29 23.68
CA LEU A 365 10.97 4.94 25.08
C LEU A 365 12.41 5.34 25.47
N GLY A 366 13.19 5.91 24.56
CA GLY A 366 14.59 6.30 24.82
C GLY A 366 15.60 5.15 24.70
N ALA A 367 15.18 3.97 24.25
CA ALA A 367 16.04 2.82 23.98
C ALA A 367 16.71 2.94 22.60
N TYR A 368 17.49 4.02 22.40
CA TYR A 368 18.04 4.38 21.09
C TYR A 368 19.02 3.34 20.51
N GLY A 369 19.77 2.63 21.37
CA GLY A 369 20.70 1.58 20.92
C GLY A 369 19.97 0.36 20.32
N ASP A 370 18.87 -0.05 20.95
CA ASP A 370 18.04 -1.16 20.46
C ASP A 370 17.35 -0.75 19.16
N ALA A 371 16.72 0.44 19.15
CA ALA A 371 16.08 1.00 17.97
C ALA A 371 17.04 1.11 16.77
N LEU A 372 18.27 1.58 17.02
CA LEU A 372 19.32 1.70 16.01
C LEU A 372 19.61 0.35 15.34
N THR A 373 19.68 -0.74 16.12
CA THR A 373 19.93 -2.09 15.60
C THR A 373 18.83 -2.52 14.62
N HIS A 374 17.57 -2.22 14.93
CA HIS A 374 16.45 -2.52 14.05
C HIS A 374 16.46 -1.66 12.78
N TYR A 375 16.76 -0.36 12.89
CA TYR A 375 16.87 0.51 11.72
C TYR A 375 18.01 0.10 10.77
N GLN A 376 19.17 -0.29 11.31
CA GLN A 376 20.29 -0.81 10.53
C GLN A 376 19.90 -2.06 9.75
N PHE A 377 19.20 -2.99 10.40
CA PHE A 377 18.69 -4.19 9.74
C PHE A 377 17.73 -3.84 8.59
N LEU A 378 16.76 -2.96 8.84
CA LEU A 378 15.79 -2.52 7.84
C LEU A 378 16.44 -1.79 6.65
N GLY A 379 17.50 -1.01 6.91
CA GLY A 379 18.27 -0.30 5.89
C GLY A 379 18.94 -1.23 4.87
N HIS A 380 19.17 -2.50 5.22
CA HIS A 380 19.70 -3.52 4.30
C HIS A 380 18.62 -4.19 3.43
N LEU A 381 17.35 -4.11 3.81
CA LEU A 381 16.25 -4.85 3.17
C LEU A 381 15.34 -3.98 2.31
N LEU A 382 15.20 -2.69 2.62
CA LEU A 382 14.18 -1.84 2.01
C LEU A 382 14.74 -0.98 0.87
N TYR A 383 14.15 -1.11 -0.32
CA TYR A 383 14.42 -0.24 -1.48
C TYR A 383 13.19 0.47 -2.06
N ARG A 384 11.99 0.38 -1.44
CA ARG A 384 10.74 0.71 -2.15
C ARG A 384 9.79 1.77 -1.55
N SER A 385 9.56 1.89 -0.23
CA SER A 385 8.58 2.89 0.28
C SER A 385 8.83 3.44 1.70
N ASP A 386 9.08 2.57 2.69
CA ASP A 386 9.34 3.00 4.09
C ASP A 386 10.78 3.47 4.33
N TYR A 387 11.60 3.41 3.29
CA TYR A 387 13.01 3.76 3.33
C TYR A 387 13.28 5.15 3.94
N PRO A 388 12.52 6.23 3.63
CA PRO A 388 12.76 7.53 4.23
C PRO A 388 12.46 7.57 5.74
N LEU A 389 11.47 6.79 6.21
CA LEU A 389 11.14 6.68 7.64
C LEU A 389 12.25 5.95 8.41
N VAL A 390 12.79 4.88 7.81
CA VAL A 390 13.93 4.12 8.37
C VAL A 390 15.17 4.99 8.44
N MET A 391 15.50 5.69 7.35
CA MET A 391 16.66 6.58 7.30
C MET A 391 16.56 7.71 8.32
N ARG A 392 15.37 8.27 8.52
CA ARG A 392 15.12 9.28 9.55
C ARG A 392 15.37 8.71 10.95
N GLY A 393 14.71 7.62 11.31
CA GLY A 393 14.85 7.02 12.65
C GLY A 393 16.28 6.59 12.95
N TRP A 394 16.99 6.05 11.95
CA TRP A 394 18.41 5.72 12.05
C TRP A 394 19.25 6.96 12.37
N ALA A 395 19.13 8.02 11.58
CA ALA A 395 19.88 9.25 11.80
C ALA A 395 19.56 9.88 13.16
N GLU A 396 18.28 9.91 13.57
CA GLU A 396 17.86 10.41 14.88
C GLU A 396 18.49 9.61 16.02
N CYS A 397 18.48 8.27 15.94
CA CYS A 397 19.11 7.42 16.96
C CYS A 397 20.62 7.66 17.06
N LEU A 398 21.34 7.79 15.94
CA LEU A 398 22.77 8.12 15.94
C LEU A 398 23.05 9.46 16.62
N ILE A 399 22.29 10.50 16.29
CA ILE A 399 22.42 11.82 16.91
C ILE A 399 22.18 11.75 18.42
N LEU A 400 21.10 11.08 18.84
CA LEU A 400 20.72 10.94 20.25
C LEU A 400 21.70 10.09 21.07
N LEU A 401 22.43 9.19 20.42
CA LEU A 401 23.54 8.43 21.00
C LEU A 401 24.88 9.20 21.00
N GLY A 402 24.90 10.43 20.51
CA GLY A 402 26.08 11.30 20.47
C GLY A 402 26.95 11.17 19.22
N ASP A 403 26.51 10.43 18.20
CA ASP A 403 27.21 10.25 16.92
C ASP A 403 26.56 11.05 15.79
N ALA A 404 26.52 12.38 15.94
CA ALA A 404 26.01 13.27 14.90
C ALA A 404 26.86 13.20 13.61
N SER A 405 28.17 12.94 13.73
CA SER A 405 29.06 12.73 12.59
C SER A 405 28.69 11.50 11.76
N GLY A 406 28.40 10.38 12.42
CA GLY A 406 27.94 9.16 11.78
C GLY A 406 26.58 9.34 11.13
N ALA A 407 25.67 10.08 11.76
CA ALA A 407 24.38 10.42 11.16
C ALA A 407 24.52 11.25 9.87
N GLU A 408 25.44 12.23 9.84
CA GLU A 408 25.71 13.00 8.62
C GLU A 408 26.32 12.13 7.52
N ALA A 409 27.28 11.27 7.89
CA ALA A 409 27.93 10.35 6.97
C ALA A 409 26.94 9.34 6.37
N LEU A 410 26.02 8.82 7.20
CA LEU A 410 24.94 7.92 6.80
C LEU A 410 24.05 8.57 5.71
N VAL A 411 23.46 9.72 6.02
CA VAL A 411 22.57 10.43 5.08
C VAL A 411 23.30 10.73 3.78
N THR A 412 24.55 11.21 3.86
CA THR A 412 25.37 11.54 2.69
C THR A 412 25.67 10.32 1.83
N ALA A 413 26.03 9.19 2.45
CA ALA A 413 26.35 7.96 1.74
C ALA A 413 25.12 7.40 1.00
N HIS A 414 23.97 7.33 1.68
CA HIS A 414 22.75 6.81 1.07
C HIS A 414 22.17 7.74 0.00
N ALA A 415 22.26 9.07 0.18
CA ALA A 415 21.89 10.02 -0.87
C ALA A 415 22.75 9.85 -2.14
N ARG A 416 24.03 9.51 -2.00
CA ARG A 416 24.93 9.21 -3.13
C ARG A 416 24.61 7.88 -3.82
N GLN A 417 24.19 6.88 -3.05
CA GLN A 417 23.87 5.54 -3.54
C GLN A 417 22.46 5.42 -4.12
N ALA A 418 21.59 6.41 -3.89
CA ALA A 418 20.23 6.42 -4.44
C ALA A 418 20.26 6.36 -5.98
N LEU A 419 19.53 5.38 -6.53
CA LEU A 419 19.45 5.10 -7.97
C LEU A 419 18.71 6.18 -8.76
N PHE A 420 17.75 6.85 -8.12
CA PHE A 420 16.89 7.86 -8.72
C PHE A 420 16.95 9.18 -7.94
N GLU A 421 16.67 10.30 -8.63
CA GLU A 421 16.70 11.63 -8.02
C GLU A 421 15.64 11.79 -6.92
N GLN A 422 14.42 11.27 -7.10
CA GLN A 422 13.41 11.28 -6.05
C GLN A 422 13.89 10.54 -4.79
N GLY A 423 14.50 9.37 -4.95
CA GLY A 423 15.06 8.60 -3.83
C GLY A 423 16.16 9.36 -3.09
N ARG A 424 17.01 10.10 -3.83
CA ARG A 424 18.04 10.97 -3.24
C ARG A 424 17.41 12.10 -2.42
N VAL A 425 16.38 12.75 -2.97
CA VAL A 425 15.65 13.83 -2.30
C VAL A 425 15.01 13.35 -1.00
N GLU A 426 14.39 12.18 -0.99
CA GLU A 426 13.77 11.62 0.22
C GLU A 426 14.78 11.29 1.32
N VAL A 427 15.95 10.74 0.98
CA VAL A 427 17.03 10.50 1.95
C VAL A 427 17.52 11.81 2.55
N LEU A 428 17.74 12.83 1.72
CA LEU A 428 18.16 14.14 2.19
C LEU A 428 17.08 14.78 3.08
N LYS A 429 15.80 14.70 2.71
CA LYS A 429 14.66 15.17 3.52
C LYS A 429 14.56 14.45 4.87
N ALA A 430 14.88 13.15 4.92
CA ALA A 430 15.00 12.41 6.18
C ALA A 430 16.10 12.99 7.08
N GLY A 431 17.28 13.29 6.50
CA GLY A 431 18.37 13.98 7.19
C GLY A 431 17.99 15.38 7.68
N VAL A 432 17.32 16.18 6.83
CA VAL A 432 16.81 17.51 7.22
C VAL A 432 15.94 17.41 8.46
N LYS A 433 14.99 16.45 8.50
CA LYS A 433 14.10 16.25 9.65
C LYS A 433 14.88 15.85 10.91
N ALA A 434 15.79 14.88 10.81
CA ALA A 434 16.58 14.39 11.93
C ALA A 434 17.45 15.50 12.56
N PHE A 435 18.23 16.20 11.73
CA PHE A 435 19.11 17.27 12.20
C PHE A 435 18.36 18.52 12.65
N SER A 436 17.17 18.80 12.08
CA SER A 436 16.33 19.91 12.58
C SER A 436 15.74 19.66 13.96
N ALA A 437 15.51 18.38 14.31
CA ALA A 437 14.88 17.97 15.56
C ALA A 437 15.91 17.78 16.68
N PHE A 438 17.00 17.06 16.41
CA PHE A 438 17.92 16.60 17.45
C PHE A 438 19.39 16.97 17.19
N GLY A 439 19.73 17.36 15.97
CA GLY A 439 21.11 17.62 15.55
C GLY A 439 21.46 19.10 15.40
N ASP A 440 22.52 19.35 14.66
CA ASP A 440 22.94 20.71 14.29
C ASP A 440 22.09 21.24 13.13
N PRO A 441 21.36 22.37 13.32
CA PRO A 441 20.53 22.97 12.28
C PRO A 441 21.31 23.43 11.05
N GLU A 442 22.63 23.64 11.15
CA GLU A 442 23.47 23.96 10.00
C GLU A 442 23.66 22.76 9.06
N VAL A 443 23.69 21.54 9.62
CA VAL A 443 23.72 20.31 8.80
C VAL A 443 22.38 20.11 8.10
N ALA A 444 21.26 20.33 8.81
CA ALA A 444 19.92 20.30 8.21
C ALA A 444 19.81 21.29 7.04
N LEU A 445 20.34 22.50 7.20
CA LEU A 445 20.34 23.51 6.14
C LEU A 445 21.16 23.08 4.93
N ARG A 446 22.35 22.49 5.11
CA ARG A 446 23.16 21.96 4.00
C ARG A 446 22.43 20.86 3.23
N PHE A 447 21.75 19.95 3.92
CA PHE A 447 20.93 18.93 3.24
C PHE A 447 19.75 19.55 2.49
N GLN A 448 19.06 20.53 3.07
CA GLN A 448 17.96 21.22 2.38
C GLN A 448 18.43 22.00 1.15
N GLU A 449 19.63 22.58 1.18
CA GLU A 449 20.22 23.25 0.01
C GLU A 449 20.50 22.25 -1.11
N GLN A 450 20.96 21.03 -0.80
CA GLN A 450 21.09 19.96 -1.80
C GLN A 450 19.73 19.50 -2.36
N VAL A 451 18.71 19.37 -1.50
CA VAL A 451 17.34 19.04 -1.93
C VAL A 451 16.84 20.05 -2.95
N VAL A 452 16.94 21.34 -2.65
CA VAL A 452 16.49 22.41 -3.55
C VAL A 452 17.31 22.44 -4.84
N GLN A 453 18.62 22.18 -4.78
CA GLN A 453 19.45 22.06 -5.98
C GLN A 453 18.98 20.95 -6.94
N ILE A 454 18.58 19.80 -6.39
CA ILE A 454 18.06 18.67 -7.20
C ILE A 454 16.67 19.00 -7.72
N ILE A 455 15.77 19.50 -6.87
CA ILE A 455 14.39 19.80 -7.29
C ILE A 455 14.36 20.89 -8.38
N HIS A 456 15.33 21.80 -8.43
CA HIS A 456 15.46 22.77 -9.52
C HIS A 456 15.84 22.17 -10.88
N THR A 457 16.25 20.90 -10.93
CA THR A 457 16.46 20.18 -12.20
C THR A 457 15.21 19.47 -12.69
N TRP A 458 14.16 19.38 -11.88
CA TRP A 458 12.88 18.76 -12.24
C TRP A 458 12.03 19.72 -13.09
N ASP A 459 11.14 19.16 -13.90
CA ASP A 459 10.14 19.97 -14.57
C ASP A 459 9.18 20.54 -13.52
N ALA A 460 9.15 21.86 -13.40
CA ALA A 460 8.38 22.55 -12.37
C ALA A 460 6.86 22.41 -12.56
N ASP A 461 6.43 21.99 -13.76
CA ASP A 461 5.04 21.73 -14.12
C ASP A 461 4.56 20.33 -13.70
N ASP A 462 5.49 19.37 -13.52
CA ASP A 462 5.16 17.99 -13.11
C ASP A 462 4.83 17.89 -11.61
N GLU A 463 5.61 18.57 -10.75
CA GLU A 463 5.45 18.48 -9.29
C GLU A 463 5.46 19.87 -8.58
N PRO A 464 4.51 20.77 -8.90
CA PRO A 464 4.61 22.16 -8.47
C PRO A 464 4.60 22.34 -6.94
N ALA A 465 3.86 21.50 -6.22
CA ALA A 465 3.73 21.54 -4.77
C ALA A 465 5.02 21.13 -4.02
N GLU A 466 5.80 20.21 -4.60
CA GLU A 466 7.05 19.72 -4.02
C GLU A 466 8.09 20.85 -3.97
N VAL A 467 8.24 21.57 -5.08
CA VAL A 467 9.15 22.73 -5.18
C VAL A 467 8.79 23.79 -4.15
N THR A 468 7.51 24.18 -4.10
CA THR A 468 6.99 25.21 -3.19
C THR A 468 7.21 24.85 -1.73
N LEU A 469 6.95 23.60 -1.35
CA LEU A 469 7.17 23.12 0.02
C LEU A 469 8.65 23.16 0.41
N ASN A 470 9.55 22.73 -0.47
CA ASN A 470 10.98 22.70 -0.18
C ASN A 470 11.62 24.09 -0.13
N LEU A 471 11.15 25.04 -0.94
CA LEU A 471 11.54 26.46 -0.83
C LEU A 471 11.07 27.07 0.50
N TYR A 472 9.88 26.70 0.98
CA TYR A 472 9.38 27.13 2.28
C TYR A 472 10.25 26.62 3.43
N VAL A 473 10.62 25.33 3.41
CA VAL A 473 11.52 24.73 4.41
C VAL A 473 12.89 25.40 4.36
N LEU A 474 13.46 25.62 3.17
CA LEU A 474 14.74 26.32 2.99
C LEU A 474 14.70 27.73 3.59
N ALA A 475 13.64 28.50 3.33
CA ALA A 475 13.48 29.84 3.89
C ALA A 475 13.45 29.83 5.43
N HIS A 476 12.76 28.87 6.04
CA HIS A 476 12.72 28.73 7.50
C HIS A 476 14.07 28.35 8.10
N LEU A 477 14.78 27.40 7.49
CA LEU A 477 16.12 27.00 7.95
C LEU A 477 17.12 28.15 7.83
N ARG A 478 17.14 28.85 6.69
CA ARG A 478 17.96 30.06 6.50
C ARG A 478 17.64 31.14 7.52
N ARG A 479 16.35 31.37 7.81
CA ARG A 479 15.93 32.31 8.85
C ARG A 479 16.46 31.91 10.23
N ARG A 480 16.34 30.63 10.61
CA ARG A 480 16.84 30.12 11.90
C ARG A 480 18.37 30.23 12.01
N ALA A 481 19.07 30.06 10.90
CA ALA A 481 20.53 30.27 10.80
C ALA A 481 20.95 31.76 10.69
N GLY A 482 20.03 32.71 10.80
CA GLY A 482 20.33 34.15 10.68
C GLY A 482 20.63 34.64 9.25
N ARG A 483 20.46 33.80 8.23
CA ARG A 483 20.67 34.11 6.81
C ARG A 483 19.44 34.80 6.20
N HIS A 484 19.06 35.95 6.74
CA HIS A 484 17.81 36.63 6.40
C HIS A 484 17.68 37.01 4.92
N ALA A 485 18.78 37.40 4.26
CA ALA A 485 18.78 37.71 2.83
C ALA A 485 18.45 36.49 1.97
N GLY A 486 19.15 35.38 2.18
CA GLY A 486 18.89 34.12 1.48
C GLY A 486 17.53 33.50 1.82
N ALA A 487 17.00 33.75 3.02
CA ALA A 487 15.63 33.37 3.37
C ALA A 487 14.60 34.18 2.57
N LEU A 488 14.83 35.48 2.39
CA LEU A 488 13.96 36.35 1.60
C LEU A 488 14.02 36.00 0.10
N GLU A 489 15.17 35.60 -0.42
CA GLU A 489 15.33 35.08 -1.79
C GLU A 489 14.47 33.84 -2.01
N ALA A 490 14.58 32.82 -1.15
CA ALA A 490 13.78 31.61 -1.25
C ALA A 490 12.26 31.89 -1.16
N VAL A 491 11.84 32.86 -0.32
CA VAL A 491 10.43 33.26 -0.25
C VAL A 491 9.97 34.01 -1.50
N ARG A 492 10.83 34.83 -2.11
CA ARG A 492 10.48 35.51 -3.38
C ARG A 492 10.30 34.51 -4.51
N GLU A 493 11.20 33.54 -4.60
CA GLU A 493 11.10 32.44 -5.55
C GLU A 493 9.81 31.64 -5.35
N LEU A 494 9.53 31.26 -4.09
CA LEU A 494 8.30 30.58 -3.71
C LEU A 494 7.05 31.38 -4.13
N LEU A 495 7.00 32.68 -3.81
CA LEU A 495 5.84 33.52 -4.11
C LEU A 495 5.69 33.83 -5.60
N ALA A 496 6.74 33.65 -6.42
CA ALA A 496 6.63 33.77 -7.87
C ALA A 496 5.88 32.59 -8.51
N ARG A 497 5.73 31.47 -7.79
CA ARG A 497 5.05 30.27 -8.28
C ARG A 497 3.53 30.39 -8.17
N PRO A 498 2.75 29.83 -9.10
CA PRO A 498 1.28 29.86 -9.06
C PRO A 498 0.68 29.27 -7.78
N ASP A 499 1.21 28.13 -7.31
CA ASP A 499 0.76 27.39 -6.12
C ASP A 499 1.32 27.98 -4.80
N GLY A 500 2.28 28.90 -4.91
CA GLY A 500 2.91 29.63 -3.81
C GLY A 500 2.11 30.82 -3.29
N GLN A 501 0.93 31.13 -3.86
CA GLN A 501 0.10 32.27 -3.48
C GLN A 501 -0.75 32.01 -2.21
N ARG A 502 -0.12 31.57 -1.10
CA ARG A 502 -0.82 31.23 0.16
C ARG A 502 -0.54 32.23 1.27
N SER A 503 -1.53 32.46 2.14
CA SER A 503 -1.45 33.41 3.26
C SER A 503 -0.22 33.20 4.15
N GLN A 504 0.07 31.94 4.53
CA GLN A 504 1.22 31.63 5.39
C GLN A 504 2.57 32.09 4.82
N TYR A 505 2.73 32.11 3.49
CA TYR A 505 3.99 32.45 2.84
C TYR A 505 4.21 33.96 2.77
N TYR A 506 3.13 34.72 2.57
CA TYR A 506 3.14 36.18 2.73
C TYR A 506 3.40 36.61 4.18
N CYS A 507 2.87 35.88 5.16
CA CYS A 507 3.23 36.08 6.57
C CYS A 507 4.73 35.85 6.82
N LEU A 508 5.32 34.81 6.24
CA LEU A 508 6.76 34.56 6.34
C LEU A 508 7.58 35.69 5.70
N GLN A 509 7.20 36.14 4.50
CA GLN A 509 7.83 37.28 3.81
C GLN A 509 7.77 38.56 4.66
N GLY A 510 6.59 38.88 5.20
CA GLY A 510 6.39 40.06 6.04
C GLY A 510 7.27 40.04 7.29
N ASN A 511 7.40 38.87 7.94
CA ASN A 511 8.28 38.70 9.09
C ASN A 511 9.76 38.89 8.74
N LEU A 512 10.22 38.37 7.58
CA LEU A 512 11.61 38.52 7.12
C LEU A 512 11.93 39.97 6.75
N LEU A 513 11.05 40.63 5.99
CA LEU A 513 11.18 42.04 5.62
C LEU A 513 11.19 42.95 6.85
N ALA A 514 10.33 42.65 7.83
CA ALA A 514 10.30 43.34 9.11
C ALA A 514 11.62 43.21 9.87
N ALA A 515 12.17 41.99 9.96
CA ALA A 515 13.45 41.72 10.60
C ALA A 515 14.62 42.45 9.91
N ALA A 516 14.54 42.60 8.59
CA ALA A 516 15.51 43.34 7.79
C ALA A 516 15.28 44.87 7.74
N GLY A 517 14.25 45.38 8.42
CA GLY A 517 13.98 46.83 8.51
C GLY A 517 13.12 47.41 7.37
N HIS A 518 12.67 46.59 6.42
CA HIS A 518 11.83 46.97 5.28
C HIS A 518 10.36 47.12 5.69
N ARG A 519 10.05 48.09 6.57
CA ARG A 519 8.74 48.24 7.21
C ARG A 519 7.57 48.44 6.25
N ARG A 520 7.78 49.14 5.13
CA ARG A 520 6.73 49.39 4.14
C ARG A 520 6.37 48.11 3.38
N GLU A 521 7.37 47.41 2.88
CA GLU A 521 7.20 46.13 2.17
C GLU A 521 6.59 45.07 3.08
N ALA A 522 7.04 44.99 4.34
CA ALA A 522 6.47 44.08 5.33
C ALA A 522 4.95 44.29 5.53
N ARG A 523 4.50 45.55 5.59
CA ARG A 523 3.06 45.88 5.70
C ARG A 523 2.28 45.42 4.47
N VAL A 524 2.84 45.56 3.27
CA VAL A 524 2.23 45.08 2.03
C VAL A 524 2.08 43.56 2.06
N SER A 525 3.12 42.83 2.46
CA SER A 525 3.05 41.36 2.57
C SER A 525 2.00 40.91 3.59
N PHE A 526 1.92 41.56 4.78
CA PHE A 526 0.89 41.21 5.77
C PHE A 526 -0.53 41.58 5.31
N ALA A 527 -0.71 42.67 4.58
CA ALA A 527 -2.01 43.02 3.99
C ALA A 527 -2.44 41.93 3.00
N ARG A 528 -1.53 41.49 2.12
CA ARG A 528 -1.80 40.41 1.16
C ARG A 528 -2.14 39.08 1.84
N ALA A 529 -1.45 38.73 2.93
CA ALA A 529 -1.78 37.55 3.72
C ALA A 529 -3.22 37.60 4.27
N ARG A 530 -3.66 38.77 4.76
CA ARG A 530 -5.02 38.98 5.29
C ARG A 530 -6.11 39.03 4.22
N GLU A 531 -5.78 39.46 3.01
CA GLU A 531 -6.69 39.38 1.86
C GLU A 531 -6.98 37.92 1.50
N LEU A 532 -5.97 37.05 1.57
CA LEU A 532 -6.09 35.63 1.25
C LEU A 532 -6.74 34.83 2.39
N ASP A 533 -6.46 35.20 3.65
CA ASP A 533 -7.06 34.60 4.84
C ASP A 533 -7.26 35.67 5.93
N PRO A 534 -8.51 36.13 6.15
CA PRO A 534 -8.82 37.10 7.20
C PRO A 534 -8.43 36.65 8.62
N GLY A 535 -8.30 35.34 8.85
CA GLY A 535 -7.88 34.71 10.11
C GLY A 535 -6.36 34.61 10.28
N ALA A 536 -5.57 35.06 9.30
CA ALA A 536 -4.12 34.95 9.33
C ALA A 536 -3.52 35.61 10.59
N PRO A 537 -2.57 34.95 11.27
CA PRO A 537 -2.02 35.44 12.53
C PRO A 537 -1.34 36.80 12.33
N PRO A 538 -1.51 37.74 13.28
CA PRO A 538 -0.85 39.03 13.21
C PRO A 538 0.69 38.87 13.29
N PRO A 539 1.46 39.90 12.88
CA PRO A 539 2.92 39.86 12.92
C PRO A 539 3.45 39.40 14.29
N ALA A 540 4.55 38.62 14.30
CA ALA A 540 5.10 38.04 15.53
C ALA A 540 5.26 39.08 16.65
N ARG A 541 4.88 38.71 17.89
CA ARG A 541 4.62 39.61 19.06
C ARG A 541 5.70 40.67 19.36
N GLY A 542 6.95 40.51 18.93
CA GLY A 542 7.99 41.55 19.03
C GLY A 542 7.74 42.80 18.16
N PHE A 543 6.83 42.71 17.18
CA PHE A 543 6.55 43.74 16.18
C PHE A 543 5.49 44.76 16.62
N LEU A 544 4.46 44.37 17.39
CA LEU A 544 3.43 45.31 17.88
C LEU A 544 4.02 46.41 18.78
N ALA A 545 5.04 46.07 19.58
CA ALA A 545 5.73 47.04 20.43
C ALA A 545 6.60 48.06 19.66
N ARG A 546 6.99 47.75 18.41
CA ARG A 546 7.86 48.61 17.58
C ARG A 546 7.15 49.27 16.40
N LEU A 547 5.98 48.77 15.97
CA LEU A 547 5.19 49.39 14.91
C LEU A 547 4.31 50.55 15.35
N PHE A 548 3.96 50.61 16.64
CA PHE A 548 3.08 51.63 17.22
C PHE A 548 3.81 52.62 18.15
N ARG A 549 5.14 52.57 18.24
CA ARG A 549 5.92 53.67 18.84
C ARG A 549 6.40 54.62 17.74
N ARG A 550 5.52 55.61 17.52
CA ARG A 550 5.59 56.83 16.70
C ARG A 550 5.62 56.63 15.19
#